data_AF-A0A142WP93-F1
#
_entry.id   AF-A0A142WP93-F1
#
_cell.length_a   1.000
_cell.length_b   1.000
_cell.length_c   1.000
_cell.angle_alpha   90.00
_cell.angle_beta   90.00
_cell.angle_gamma   90.00
#
_symmetry.space_group_name_H-M   'P 1'
#
loop_
_entity.id
_entity.type
_entity.pdbx_description
1 polymer ?
#
loop_
_entity_poly.entity_id
_entity_poly.type
_entity_poly.pdbx_seq_one_letter_code
_entity_poly.pdbx_strand_id
1 'polypeptide(L)'
;MKGLVLLGDEVALLKFAAKDGVLSRTGPTLGHEIACEFFCEAGLAEAVGDELRLTPLGRAVSQKLIDSGASGTVSIPRSVLYALGPPFASYRGLEP
;
A
#
# COMPACT_ATOMS: atom_id res chain seq x y z
N MET A 1 -2.30 14.16 4.04
CA MET A 1 -1.75 12.84 4.40
C MET A 1 -0.72 13.01 5.50
N LYS A 2 -0.84 12.26 6.61
CA LYS A 2 0.18 12.20 7.68
C LYS A 2 1.37 11.34 7.18
N GLY A 3 2.46 11.26 7.95
CA GLY A 3 3.48 10.24 7.68
C GLY A 3 2.89 8.83 7.80
N LEU A 4 3.49 7.86 7.14
CA LEU A 4 3.06 6.46 7.15
C LEU A 4 3.98 5.67 8.10
N VAL A 5 3.41 4.84 8.95
CA VAL A 5 4.17 3.87 9.74
C VAL A 5 3.63 2.50 9.39
N LEU A 6 4.52 1.60 8.98
CA LEU A 6 4.21 0.21 8.66
C LEU A 6 4.89 -0.70 9.68
N LEU A 7 4.18 -1.69 10.18
CA LEU A 7 4.72 -2.79 10.97
C LEU A 7 5.46 -3.80 10.08
N GLY A 8 6.25 -4.68 10.70
CA GLY A 8 7.10 -5.61 9.95
C GLY A 8 6.33 -6.59 9.06
N ASP A 9 5.20 -7.07 9.54
CA ASP A 9 4.25 -7.91 8.79
C ASP A 9 3.56 -7.13 7.67
N GLU A 10 3.16 -5.87 7.91
CA GLU A 10 2.61 -4.99 6.88
C GLU A 10 3.63 -4.69 5.78
N VAL A 11 4.89 -4.45 6.13
CA VAL A 11 5.98 -4.30 5.17
C VAL A 11 6.13 -5.57 4.32
N ALA A 12 6.12 -6.74 4.95
CA ALA A 12 6.22 -8.01 4.23
C ALA A 12 5.02 -8.23 3.29
N LEU A 13 3.80 -7.93 3.76
CA LEU A 13 2.57 -8.09 3.01
C LEU A 13 2.51 -7.13 1.80
N LEU A 14 2.90 -5.87 1.99
CA LEU A 14 2.92 -4.87 0.92
C LEU A 14 3.97 -5.22 -0.16
N LYS A 15 5.12 -5.76 0.24
CA LYS A 15 6.13 -6.28 -0.69
C LYS A 15 5.62 -7.50 -1.45
N PHE A 16 4.91 -8.40 -0.78
CA PHE A 16 4.30 -9.56 -1.41
C PHE A 16 3.25 -9.13 -2.44
N ALA A 17 2.33 -8.22 -2.09
CA ALA A 17 1.33 -7.67 -3.00
C ALA A 17 1.96 -7.02 -4.25
N ALA A 18 3.12 -6.39 -4.12
CA ALA A 18 3.82 -5.78 -5.25
C ALA A 18 4.40 -6.81 -6.22
N LYS A 19 4.80 -7.98 -5.71
CA LYS A 19 5.35 -9.08 -6.50
C LYS A 19 4.26 -9.89 -7.19
N ASP A 20 3.18 -10.19 -6.47
CA ASP A 20 2.07 -11.02 -6.97
C ASP A 20 1.05 -10.19 -7.78
N GLY A 21 1.07 -8.86 -7.62
CA GLY A 21 0.21 -7.91 -8.32
C GLY A 21 -1.19 -7.76 -7.73
N VAL A 22 -1.62 -8.74 -6.93
CA VAL A 22 -2.92 -8.80 -6.26
C VAL A 22 -2.75 -9.42 -4.87
N LEU A 23 -3.57 -9.03 -3.90
CA LEU A 23 -3.60 -9.64 -2.58
C LEU A 23 -5.05 -10.01 -2.23
N SER A 24 -5.29 -11.19 -1.66
CA SER A 24 -6.61 -11.51 -1.10
C SER A 24 -6.89 -10.60 0.10
N ARG A 25 -8.11 -10.07 0.22
CA ARG A 25 -8.52 -9.30 1.42
C ARG A 25 -8.70 -10.20 2.62
N THR A 26 -9.17 -11.42 2.38
CA THR A 26 -9.25 -12.48 3.39
C THR A 26 -7.91 -13.19 3.50
N GLY A 27 -7.43 -13.36 4.73
CA GLY A 27 -6.16 -14.00 5.01
C GLY A 27 -6.26 -15.00 6.15
N PRO A 28 -5.19 -15.75 6.43
CA PRO A 28 -5.18 -16.75 7.48
C PRO A 28 -5.25 -16.16 8.91
N THR A 29 -5.13 -14.84 9.06
CA THR A 29 -5.10 -14.15 10.35
C THR A 29 -5.87 -12.84 10.32
N LEU A 30 -6.40 -12.42 11.47
CA LEU A 30 -7.01 -11.08 11.63
C LEU A 30 -6.03 -9.94 11.34
N GLY A 31 -4.73 -10.15 11.61
CA GLY A 31 -3.69 -9.16 11.29
C GLY A 31 -3.56 -8.88 9.79
N HIS A 32 -3.78 -9.90 8.95
CA HIS A 32 -3.81 -9.73 7.49
C HIS A 32 -4.98 -8.83 7.06
N GLU A 33 -6.17 -9.09 7.59
CA GLU A 33 -7.37 -8.32 7.25
C GLU A 33 -7.23 -6.85 7.70
N ILE A 34 -6.71 -6.62 8.91
CA ILE A 34 -6.43 -5.28 9.44
C ILE A 34 -5.39 -4.55 8.57
N ALA A 35 -4.31 -5.23 8.15
CA ALA A 35 -3.30 -4.66 7.26
C ALA A 35 -3.90 -4.27 5.90
N CYS A 36 -4.80 -5.09 5.36
CA CYS A 36 -5.52 -4.80 4.12
C CYS A 36 -6.39 -3.55 4.22
N GLU A 37 -7.16 -3.42 5.30
CA GLU A 37 -7.97 -2.23 5.58
C GLU A 37 -7.09 -0.99 5.73
N PHE A 38 -6.00 -1.10 6.49
CA PHE A 38 -5.05 -0.02 6.67
C PHE A 38 -4.44 0.45 5.33
N PHE A 39 -4.07 -0.47 4.43
CA PHE A 39 -3.56 -0.09 3.10
C PHE A 39 -4.59 0.68 2.28
N CYS A 40 -5.88 0.34 2.39
CA CYS A 40 -6.96 1.09 1.76
C CYS A 40 -7.11 2.49 2.37
N GLU A 41 -7.14 2.60 3.69
CA GLU A 41 -7.26 3.90 4.38
C GLU A 41 -6.06 4.82 4.11
N ALA A 42 -4.86 4.23 3.98
CA ALA A 42 -3.63 4.93 3.64
C ALA A 42 -3.53 5.31 2.15
N GLY A 43 -4.45 4.85 1.30
CA GLY A 43 -4.44 5.08 -0.15
C GLY A 43 -3.36 4.30 -0.90
N LEU A 44 -2.78 3.28 -0.28
CA LEU A 44 -1.77 2.39 -0.88
C LEU A 44 -2.43 1.30 -1.74
N ALA A 45 -3.67 0.94 -1.42
CA ALA A 45 -4.41 -0.06 -2.18
C ALA A 45 -5.89 0.29 -2.30
N GLU A 46 -6.55 -0.34 -3.26
CA GLU A 46 -7.99 -0.27 -3.47
C GLU A 46 -8.60 -1.66 -3.39
N ALA A 47 -9.75 -1.74 -2.75
CA ALA A 47 -10.54 -2.96 -2.67
C ALA A 47 -11.30 -3.18 -3.99
N VAL A 48 -11.14 -4.35 -4.60
CA VAL A 48 -11.88 -4.76 -5.80
C VAL A 48 -12.48 -6.14 -5.53
N GLY A 49 -13.71 -6.16 -5.01
CA GLY A 49 -14.33 -7.41 -4.54
C GLY A 49 -13.56 -7.97 -3.34
N ASP A 50 -13.14 -9.23 -3.42
CA ASP A 50 -12.32 -9.89 -2.39
C ASP A 50 -10.80 -9.72 -2.62
N GLU A 51 -10.43 -8.93 -3.64
CA GLU A 51 -9.04 -8.62 -3.94
C GLU A 51 -8.67 -7.21 -3.45
N LEU A 52 -7.38 -7.04 -3.21
CA LEU A 52 -6.71 -5.79 -2.91
C LEU A 52 -5.72 -5.52 -4.05
N ARG A 53 -5.83 -4.34 -4.66
CA ARG A 53 -4.94 -3.92 -5.75
C ARG A 53 -4.15 -2.69 -5.34
N LEU A 54 -2.84 -2.74 -5.52
CA LEU A 54 -1.98 -1.59 -5.18
C LEU A 54 -2.26 -0.40 -6.12
N THR A 55 -2.45 0.76 -5.52
CA THR A 55 -2.50 2.05 -6.22
C THR A 55 -1.10 2.41 -6.75
N PRO A 56 -0.98 3.42 -7.63
CA PRO A 56 0.35 3.92 -8.04
C PRO A 56 1.24 4.31 -6.85
N LEU A 57 0.66 4.92 -5.82
CA LEU A 57 1.38 5.25 -4.59
C LEU A 57 1.80 3.98 -3.84
N GLY A 58 0.91 3.01 -3.68
CA GLY A 58 1.24 1.72 -3.05
C GLY A 58 2.38 1.00 -3.75
N ARG A 59 2.39 0.98 -5.08
CA ARG A 59 3.47 0.41 -5.90
C ARG A 59 4.79 1.14 -5.71
N ALA A 60 4.76 2.48 -5.68
CA ALA A 60 5.97 3.28 -5.45
C ALA A 60 6.54 3.07 -4.04
N VAL A 61 5.67 3.01 -3.03
CA VAL A 61 6.05 2.71 -1.64
C VAL A 61 6.61 1.30 -1.54
N SER A 62 5.93 0.30 -2.09
CA SER A 62 6.38 -1.09 -2.06
C SER A 62 7.73 -1.26 -2.76
N GLN A 63 7.92 -0.63 -3.92
CA GLN A 63 9.18 -0.68 -4.65
C GLN A 63 10.31 -0.06 -3.82
N LYS A 64 10.06 1.11 -3.20
CA LYS A 64 11.03 1.73 -2.29
C LYS A 64 11.45 0.80 -1.15
N LEU A 65 10.49 0.09 -0.55
CA LEU A 65 10.77 -0.85 0.54
C LEU A 65 11.57 -2.06 0.06
N ILE A 66 11.32 -2.54 -1.16
CA ILE A 66 12.08 -3.63 -1.80
C ILE A 66 13.52 -3.17 -2.05
N ASP A 67 13.68 -2.03 -2.72
CA ASP A 67 14.99 -1.48 -3.11
C ASP A 67 15.86 -1.17 -1.90
N SER A 68 15.27 -0.69 -0.81
CA SER A 68 16.00 -0.38 0.42
C SER A 68 16.27 -1.61 1.29
N GLY A 69 15.77 -2.79 0.92
CA GLY A 69 15.87 -4.00 1.74
C GLY A 69 15.18 -3.87 3.10
N ALA A 70 14.21 -2.95 3.26
CA ALA A 70 13.64 -2.63 4.56
C ALA A 70 12.97 -3.85 5.22
N SER A 71 13.20 -4.04 6.51
CA SER A 71 12.59 -5.09 7.32
C SER A 71 12.17 -4.52 8.67
N GLY A 72 11.18 -5.14 9.31
CA GLY A 72 10.61 -4.63 10.56
C GLY A 72 9.78 -3.35 10.37
N THR A 73 9.59 -2.59 11.46
CA THR A 73 8.79 -1.36 11.43
C THR A 73 9.47 -0.26 10.63
N VAL A 74 8.75 0.34 9.68
CA VAL A 74 9.25 1.41 8.81
C VAL A 74 8.39 2.66 8.98
N SER A 75 9.04 3.79 9.22
CA SER A 75 8.38 5.10 9.19
C SER A 75 8.76 5.83 7.91
N ILE A 76 7.76 6.22 7.11
CA ILE A 76 7.91 7.00 5.89
C ILE A 76 7.36 8.40 6.14
N PRO A 77 8.23 9.42 6.20
CA PRO A 77 7.82 10.81 6.39
C PRO A 77 6.87 11.28 5.28
N ARG A 78 5.98 12.21 5.63
CA ARG A 78 5.04 12.82 4.68
C ARG A 78 5.75 13.36 3.43
N SER A 79 6.87 14.05 3.59
CA SER A 79 7.64 14.60 2.47
C SER A 79 8.06 13.54 1.46
N VAL A 80 8.43 12.35 1.94
CA VAL A 80 8.81 11.21 1.09
C VAL A 80 7.59 10.65 0.36
N LEU A 81 6.45 10.50 1.03
CA LEU A 81 5.23 10.03 0.38
C LEU A 81 4.79 10.98 -0.75
N TYR A 82 4.85 12.28 -0.53
CA TYR A 82 4.53 13.28 -1.58
C TYR A 82 5.48 13.20 -2.77
N ALA A 83 6.77 12.91 -2.54
CA ALA A 83 7.74 12.73 -3.61
C ALA A 83 7.52 11.44 -4.41
N LEU A 84 6.93 10.41 -3.80
CA LEU A 84 6.63 9.13 -4.46
C LEU A 84 5.34 9.17 -5.31
N GLY A 85 4.43 10.10 -5.02
CA GLY A 85 3.24 10.34 -5.82
C GLY A 85 2.11 11.01 -5.04
N PRO A 86 1.15 11.65 -5.72
CA PRO A 86 -0.02 12.19 -5.05
C PRO A 86 -0.86 11.04 -4.48
N PRO A 87 -1.36 11.16 -3.23
CA PRO A 87 -2.41 10.27 -2.75
C PRO A 87 -3.67 10.59 -3.54
N PHE A 88 -4.20 9.61 -4.27
CA PHE A 88 -5.32 9.71 -5.21
C PHE A 88 -5.02 10.46 -6.51
N ALA A 89 -4.84 9.70 -7.59
CA ALA A 89 -5.41 10.10 -8.88
C ALA A 89 -6.87 9.64 -8.86
N SER A 90 -7.80 10.49 -8.40
CA SER A 90 -9.18 10.32 -8.85
C SER A 90 -9.17 10.49 -10.37
N TYR A 91 -9.21 9.39 -11.12
CA TYR A 91 -9.78 9.42 -12.45
C TYR A 91 -11.29 9.66 -12.29
N ARG A 92 -11.67 10.90 -11.96
CA ARG A 92 -12.99 11.41 -12.33
C ARG A 92 -12.96 11.60 -13.84
N GLY A 93 -13.98 11.04 -14.49
CA GLY A 93 -14.12 11.01 -15.94
C GLY A 93 -13.79 12.33 -16.63
N LEU A 94 -13.06 12.19 -17.71
CA LEU A 94 -12.97 13.15 -18.80
C LEU A 94 -13.34 12.36 -20.06
N GLU A 95 -14.64 12.15 -20.23
CA GLU A 95 -15.25 12.24 -21.57
C GLU A 95 -15.76 13.68 -21.69
N PRO A 96 -15.41 14.37 -22.77
CA PRO A 96 -16.30 14.39 -23.93
C PRO A 96 -15.63 14.00 -25.26
#